data_AF-A0A409YRF0-F1
#
_entry.id   AF-A0A409YRF0-F1
#
_cell.length_a   1.000
_cell.length_b   1.000
_cell.length_c   1.000
_cell.angle_alpha   90.00
_cell.angle_beta   90.00
_cell.angle_gamma   90.00
#
_symmetry.space_group_name_H-M   'P 1'
#
loop_
_entity.id
_entity.type
_entity.pdbx_description
1 polymer ?
#
loop_
_entity_poly.entity_id
_entity_poly.type
_entity_poly.pdbx_seq_one_letter_code
_entity_poly.pdbx_strand_id
1 'polypeptide(L)'
;MVKLSSIGLALLTLVATSTAAPSPMPQSNSATSLEIQSRTSINNCGNSSFENLTSNGSPLAADCLRIASNIAGGGSWAVALLAHHQLVEYGTCAFGVQAGFYLGVTNFKVGNSDIIDLINDSVRKYKWNGKVGSKGTMPCQSDPSQLNIMVDWGIYHT
;
A
#
# COMPACT_ATOMS: atom_id res chain seq x y z
N MET A 1 89.28 -16.66 8.79
CA MET A 1 89.86 -15.61 7.92
C MET A 1 88.87 -14.46 7.86
N VAL A 2 89.27 -13.28 8.34
CA VAL A 2 88.46 -12.05 8.35
C VAL A 2 88.66 -11.35 7.01
N LYS A 3 87.59 -10.82 6.40
CA LYS A 3 87.64 -9.63 5.53
C LYS A 3 86.34 -8.83 5.66
N LEU A 4 86.50 -7.59 6.13
CA LEU A 4 85.51 -6.53 6.16
C LEU A 4 85.07 -6.16 4.73
N SER A 5 83.82 -5.73 4.59
CA SER A 5 83.48 -4.73 3.57
C SER A 5 82.40 -3.79 4.10
N SER A 6 82.74 -2.50 4.15
CA SER A 6 81.89 -1.39 4.55
C SER A 6 80.82 -1.11 3.48
N ILE A 7 79.60 -0.79 3.88
CA ILE A 7 78.60 -0.14 3.01
C ILE A 7 77.94 0.99 3.81
N GLY A 8 77.94 2.18 3.20
CA GLY A 8 77.55 3.45 3.78
C GLY A 8 76.05 3.72 3.78
N LEU A 9 75.72 4.84 4.43
CA LEU A 9 74.40 5.39 4.70
C LEU A 9 73.58 5.70 3.45
N ALA A 10 72.25 5.54 3.56
CA ALA A 10 71.28 6.45 2.95
C ALA A 10 70.00 6.50 3.81
N LEU A 11 69.76 7.63 4.50
CA LEU A 11 68.44 7.94 5.06
C LEU A 11 67.51 8.36 3.92
N LEU A 12 66.47 7.58 3.67
CA LEU A 12 65.35 7.95 2.79
C LEU A 12 64.19 8.45 3.66
N THR A 13 63.97 9.77 3.64
CA THR A 13 62.78 10.42 4.19
C THR A 13 61.57 10.13 3.29
N LEU A 14 60.62 9.32 3.77
CA LEU A 14 59.30 9.17 3.14
C LEU A 14 58.43 10.38 3.49
N VAL A 15 58.07 11.17 2.48
CA VAL A 15 56.97 12.14 2.59
C VAL A 15 55.69 11.40 2.22
N ALA A 16 54.85 11.12 3.21
CA ALA A 16 53.53 10.54 2.99
C ALA A 16 52.54 11.65 2.56
N THR A 17 52.20 11.72 1.29
CA THR A 17 51.08 12.55 0.82
C THR A 17 49.78 11.77 0.97
N SER A 18 48.94 12.16 1.92
CA SER A 18 47.60 11.62 2.10
C SER A 18 46.70 12.02 0.93
N THR A 19 46.52 11.16 -0.06
CA THR A 19 45.45 11.31 -1.05
C THR A 19 44.17 10.71 -0.46
N ALA A 20 43.27 11.57 0.02
CA ALA A 20 41.91 11.15 0.37
C ALA A 20 41.22 10.67 -0.91
N ALA A 21 40.86 9.39 -0.97
CA ALA A 21 40.02 8.85 -2.03
C ALA A 21 38.62 9.52 -1.95
N PRO A 22 38.03 9.95 -3.07
CA PRO A 22 36.65 10.43 -3.05
C PRO A 22 35.74 9.30 -2.56
N SER A 23 34.94 9.56 -1.53
CA SER A 23 33.95 8.62 -1.03
C SER A 23 32.93 8.31 -2.15
N PRO A 24 32.51 7.05 -2.33
CA PRO A 24 31.40 6.75 -3.23
C PRO A 24 30.16 7.48 -2.71
N MET A 25 29.64 8.40 -3.53
CA MET A 25 28.41 9.11 -3.24
C MET A 25 27.26 8.08 -3.16
N PRO A 26 26.38 8.15 -2.15
CA PRO A 26 25.18 7.32 -2.14
C PRO A 26 24.39 7.64 -3.42
N GLN A 27 24.27 6.65 -4.31
CA GLN A 27 23.39 6.76 -5.48
C GLN A 27 21.95 6.80 -4.95
N SER A 28 21.42 8.01 -4.76
CA SER A 28 19.98 8.20 -4.61
C SER A 28 19.36 7.83 -5.95
N ASN A 29 18.95 6.57 -6.08
CA ASN A 29 18.05 6.17 -7.14
C ASN A 29 16.77 6.98 -6.94
N SER A 30 16.66 8.07 -7.70
CA SER A 30 15.43 8.85 -7.81
C SER A 30 14.42 7.91 -8.44
N ALA A 31 13.63 7.25 -7.59
CA ALA A 31 12.51 6.44 -8.05
C ALA A 31 11.68 7.33 -8.98
N THR A 32 11.49 6.87 -10.20
CA THR A 32 10.67 7.60 -11.17
C THR A 32 9.25 7.75 -10.61
N SER A 33 8.54 8.81 -10.98
CA SER A 33 7.17 9.05 -10.49
C SER A 33 6.23 7.85 -10.69
N LEU A 34 6.46 7.05 -11.73
CA LEU A 34 5.77 5.79 -12.00
C LEU A 34 6.12 4.69 -10.99
N GLU A 35 7.38 4.56 -10.58
CA GLU A 35 7.78 3.62 -9.51
C GLU A 35 7.22 4.03 -8.15
N ILE A 36 7.13 5.33 -7.87
CA ILE A 36 6.50 5.83 -6.65
C ILE A 36 4.99 5.54 -6.68
N GLN A 37 4.30 5.84 -7.78
CA GLN A 37 2.88 5.53 -7.95
C GLN A 37 2.59 4.02 -7.84
N SER A 38 3.47 3.18 -8.37
CA SER A 38 3.37 1.73 -8.22
C SER A 38 3.55 1.29 -6.76
N ARG A 39 4.44 1.92 -5.99
CA ARG A 39 4.65 1.61 -4.57
C ARG A 39 3.50 2.07 -3.68
N THR A 40 2.78 3.12 -4.06
CA THR A 40 1.60 3.63 -3.33
C THR A 40 0.30 2.93 -3.74
N SER A 41 0.31 2.11 -4.79
CA SER A 41 -0.85 1.34 -5.24
C SER A 41 -0.76 -0.08 -4.70
N ILE A 42 -1.45 -0.35 -3.59
CA ILE A 42 -1.54 -1.68 -3.01
C ILE A 42 -2.88 -2.29 -3.38
N ASN A 43 -2.83 -3.41 -4.10
CA ASN A 43 -3.98 -4.24 -4.45
C ASN A 43 -3.77 -5.61 -3.79
N ASN A 44 -4.63 -5.93 -2.82
CA ASN A 44 -4.65 -7.21 -2.12
C ASN A 44 -5.88 -8.04 -2.50
N CYS A 45 -6.78 -7.52 -3.34
CA CYS A 45 -8.02 -8.15 -3.73
C CYS A 45 -8.21 -8.21 -5.25
N GLY A 46 -8.87 -9.26 -5.74
CA GLY A 46 -9.20 -9.43 -7.15
C GLY A 46 -10.44 -8.64 -7.58
N ASN A 47 -10.93 -8.95 -8.77
CA ASN A 47 -12.10 -8.29 -9.35
C ASN A 47 -13.35 -8.45 -8.47
N SER A 48 -14.14 -7.39 -8.40
CA SER A 48 -15.34 -7.34 -7.56
C SER A 48 -16.65 -7.50 -8.34
N SER A 49 -17.64 -8.10 -7.68
CA SER A 49 -19.05 -7.91 -8.03
C SER A 49 -19.55 -6.53 -7.57
N PHE A 50 -20.68 -6.07 -8.08
CA PHE A 50 -21.26 -4.78 -7.72
C PHE A 50 -22.79 -4.88 -7.68
N GLU A 51 -23.38 -4.48 -6.57
CA GLU A 51 -24.83 -4.33 -6.37
C GLU A 51 -25.14 -2.86 -6.08
N ASN A 52 -26.18 -2.32 -6.73
CA ASN A 52 -26.63 -0.95 -6.51
C ASN A 52 -27.53 -0.89 -5.27
N LEU A 53 -27.12 -0.12 -4.27
CA LEU A 53 -27.90 0.18 -3.06
C LEU A 53 -28.15 1.68 -2.90
N THR A 54 -28.00 2.45 -3.97
CA THR A 54 -28.16 3.90 -3.92
C THR A 54 -29.61 4.26 -3.63
N SER A 55 -29.80 5.04 -2.58
CA SER A 55 -31.10 5.53 -2.11
C SER A 55 -30.95 6.95 -1.56
N ASN A 56 -32.05 7.58 -1.14
CA ASN A 56 -31.99 8.86 -0.43
C ASN A 56 -31.20 8.78 0.89
N GLY A 57 -31.14 7.59 1.52
CA GLY A 57 -30.36 7.33 2.73
C GLY A 57 -28.87 7.10 2.48
N SER A 58 -28.41 7.07 1.22
CA SER A 58 -27.01 6.84 0.87
C SER A 58 -26.12 8.06 1.13
N PRO A 59 -24.81 7.86 1.36
CA PRO A 59 -23.85 8.94 1.56
C PRO A 59 -23.67 9.80 0.31
N LEU A 60 -23.10 10.99 0.48
CA LEU A 60 -22.72 11.86 -0.62
C LEU A 60 -21.58 11.23 -1.42
N ALA A 61 -21.72 11.16 -2.73
CA ALA A 61 -20.67 10.64 -3.61
C ALA A 61 -19.38 11.46 -3.52
N ALA A 62 -19.49 12.77 -3.26
CA ALA A 62 -18.33 13.64 -3.07
C ALA A 62 -17.51 13.26 -1.82
N ASP A 63 -18.17 12.83 -0.75
CA ASP A 63 -17.49 12.38 0.48
C ASP A 63 -16.77 11.06 0.25
N CYS A 64 -17.39 10.12 -0.47
CA CYS A 64 -16.73 8.87 -0.85
C CYS A 64 -15.51 9.12 -1.74
N LEU A 65 -15.60 10.03 -2.73
CA LEU A 65 -14.45 10.39 -3.55
C LEU A 65 -13.33 11.10 -2.75
N ARG A 66 -13.69 11.78 -1.65
CA ARG A 66 -12.69 12.32 -0.73
C ARG A 66 -11.95 11.22 0.02
N ILE A 67 -12.62 10.15 0.45
CA ILE A 67 -11.94 8.97 1.01
C ILE A 67 -10.88 8.46 0.02
N ALA A 68 -11.28 8.24 -1.24
CA ALA A 68 -10.36 7.74 -2.26
C ALA A 68 -9.12 8.66 -2.43
N SER A 69 -9.32 9.98 -2.36
CA SER A 69 -8.21 10.94 -2.41
C SER A 69 -7.31 10.87 -1.17
N ASN A 70 -7.89 10.69 0.02
CA ASN A 70 -7.15 10.69 1.29
C ASN A 70 -6.24 9.46 1.42
N ILE A 71 -6.61 8.32 0.83
CA ILE A 71 -5.84 7.06 0.89
C ILE A 71 -5.01 6.80 -0.38
N ALA A 72 -4.92 7.78 -1.28
CA ALA A 72 -4.13 7.66 -2.51
C ALA A 72 -2.62 7.49 -2.25
N GLY A 73 -2.14 7.83 -1.04
CA GLY A 73 -0.75 7.68 -0.62
C GLY A 73 -0.31 6.26 -0.27
N GLY A 74 -1.20 5.26 -0.38
CA GLY A 74 -0.92 3.88 -0.02
C GLY A 74 -1.60 3.44 1.27
N GLY A 75 -1.44 2.15 1.58
CA GLY A 75 -1.97 1.53 2.79
C GLY A 75 -2.55 0.15 2.52
N SER A 76 -2.51 -0.70 3.55
CA SER A 76 -3.17 -1.99 3.57
C SER A 76 -3.77 -2.21 4.94
N TRP A 77 -5.00 -2.68 4.99
CA TRP A 77 -5.73 -2.99 6.21
C TRP A 77 -5.74 -4.51 6.38
N ALA A 78 -5.15 -5.00 7.47
CA ALA A 78 -5.32 -6.38 7.91
C ALA A 78 -6.58 -6.46 8.78
N VAL A 79 -7.56 -7.24 8.35
CA VAL A 79 -8.91 -7.26 8.92
C VAL A 79 -9.21 -8.65 9.46
N ALA A 80 -9.67 -8.72 10.71
CA ALA A 80 -10.08 -9.96 11.33
C ALA A 80 -11.36 -10.54 10.68
N LEU A 81 -11.51 -11.86 10.73
CA LEU A 81 -12.72 -12.55 10.26
C LEU A 81 -13.90 -12.35 11.22
N LEU A 82 -15.08 -12.82 10.80
CA LEU A 82 -16.30 -13.05 11.59
C LEU A 82 -17.08 -11.79 12.02
N ALA A 83 -16.54 -10.61 11.81
CA ALA A 83 -17.22 -9.35 12.12
C ALA A 83 -17.11 -8.36 10.95
N HIS A 84 -18.05 -7.42 10.94
CA HIS A 84 -17.96 -6.26 10.07
C HIS A 84 -16.99 -5.24 10.65
N HIS A 85 -16.12 -4.70 9.80
CA HIS A 85 -15.13 -3.69 10.14
C HIS A 85 -15.25 -2.50 9.20
N GLN A 86 -15.43 -1.31 9.77
CA GLN A 86 -15.27 -0.06 9.04
C GLN A 86 -13.77 0.22 8.88
N LEU A 87 -13.31 0.45 7.65
CA LEU A 87 -11.89 0.68 7.36
C LEU A 87 -11.56 2.16 7.22
N VAL A 88 -12.46 2.91 6.57
CA VAL A 88 -12.29 4.33 6.27
C VAL A 88 -13.62 5.05 6.30
N GLU A 89 -13.57 6.33 6.66
CA GLU A 89 -14.71 7.21 6.75
C GLU A 89 -14.30 8.63 6.40
N TYR A 90 -15.20 9.37 5.75
CA TYR A 90 -15.10 10.81 5.61
C TYR A 90 -16.50 11.38 5.40
N GLY A 91 -16.85 12.45 6.14
CA GLY A 91 -18.14 13.12 5.99
C GLY A 91 -19.29 12.15 6.24
N THR A 92 -20.16 11.99 5.25
CA THR A 92 -21.30 11.06 5.31
C THR A 92 -20.96 9.63 4.89
N CYS A 93 -19.79 9.39 4.30
CA CYS A 93 -19.44 8.13 3.66
C CYS A 93 -18.54 7.26 4.55
N ALA A 94 -18.89 5.98 4.66
CA ALA A 94 -18.04 4.95 5.25
C ALA A 94 -17.87 3.77 4.27
N PHE A 95 -16.70 3.14 4.33
CA PHE A 95 -16.42 1.89 3.65
C PHE A 95 -16.04 0.81 4.67
N GLY A 96 -16.71 -0.34 4.58
CA GLY A 96 -16.47 -1.46 5.47
C GLY A 96 -16.46 -2.79 4.75
N VAL A 97 -15.93 -3.79 5.45
CA VAL A 97 -15.74 -5.15 4.94
C VAL A 97 -16.06 -6.18 6.00
N GLN A 98 -16.37 -7.39 5.56
CA GLN A 98 -16.49 -8.57 6.42
C GLN A 98 -16.12 -9.84 5.65
N ALA A 99 -15.72 -10.88 6.38
CA ALA A 99 -15.58 -12.22 5.83
C ALA A 99 -16.01 -13.27 6.86
N GLY A 100 -16.53 -14.39 6.38
CA GLY A 100 -16.93 -15.52 7.20
C GLY A 100 -15.75 -16.32 7.77
N PHE A 101 -16.04 -17.44 8.42
CA PHE A 101 -15.01 -18.34 8.92
C PHE A 101 -14.28 -19.05 7.76
N TYR A 102 -12.95 -19.07 7.82
CA TYR A 102 -12.10 -19.88 6.95
C TYR A 102 -11.06 -20.62 7.81
N LEU A 103 -10.98 -21.94 7.67
CA LEU A 103 -10.05 -22.75 8.45
C LEU A 103 -8.60 -22.39 8.11
N GLY A 104 -7.79 -22.09 9.14
CA GLY A 104 -6.38 -21.73 8.97
C GLY A 104 -6.14 -20.29 8.52
N VAL A 105 -7.18 -19.44 8.52
CA VAL A 105 -7.07 -18.00 8.24
C VAL A 105 -7.37 -17.21 9.52
N THR A 106 -6.55 -16.20 9.80
CA THR A 106 -6.77 -15.28 10.93
C THR A 106 -7.23 -13.90 10.46
N ASN A 107 -6.73 -13.45 9.32
CA ASN A 107 -7.07 -12.15 8.74
C ASN A 107 -7.02 -12.17 7.21
N PHE A 108 -7.62 -11.14 6.61
CA PHE A 108 -7.49 -10.83 5.18
C PHE A 108 -7.02 -9.39 4.99
N LYS A 109 -6.48 -9.10 3.82
CA LYS A 109 -5.93 -7.79 3.49
C LYS A 109 -6.77 -7.10 2.44
N VAL A 110 -7.04 -5.82 2.67
CA VAL A 110 -7.61 -4.91 1.68
C VAL A 110 -6.60 -3.80 1.47
N GLY A 111 -6.20 -3.55 0.22
CA GLY A 111 -5.27 -2.49 -0.13
C GLY A 111 -5.99 -1.19 -0.47
N ASN A 112 -5.26 -0.08 -0.49
CA ASN A 112 -5.84 1.23 -0.80
C ASN A 112 -6.39 1.29 -2.23
N SER A 113 -5.71 0.67 -3.20
CA SER A 113 -6.21 0.63 -4.58
C SER A 113 -7.52 -0.15 -4.68
N ASP A 114 -7.69 -1.20 -3.89
CA ASP A 114 -8.95 -1.97 -3.84
C ASP A 114 -10.11 -1.04 -3.42
N ILE A 115 -9.95 -0.28 -2.33
CA ILE A 115 -10.98 0.66 -1.85
C ILE A 115 -11.24 1.80 -2.84
N ILE A 116 -10.17 2.38 -3.40
CA ILE A 116 -10.25 3.49 -4.38
C ILE A 116 -11.03 3.05 -5.62
N ASP A 117 -10.70 1.88 -6.18
CA ASP A 117 -11.34 1.36 -7.38
C ASP A 117 -12.81 1.05 -7.12
N LEU A 118 -13.14 0.42 -5.99
CA LEU A 118 -14.52 0.15 -5.61
C LEU A 118 -15.35 1.43 -5.47
N ILE A 119 -14.82 2.46 -4.79
CA ILE A 119 -15.50 3.76 -4.66
C ILE A 119 -15.72 4.40 -6.04
N ASN A 120 -14.66 4.49 -6.86
CA ASN A 120 -14.74 5.12 -8.17
C ASN A 120 -15.72 4.40 -9.10
N ASP A 121 -15.70 3.07 -9.08
CA ASP A 121 -16.60 2.23 -9.87
C ASP A 121 -18.05 2.37 -9.41
N SER A 122 -18.32 2.33 -8.10
CA SER A 122 -19.67 2.51 -7.56
C SER A 122 -20.23 3.90 -7.87
N VAL A 123 -19.42 4.96 -7.74
CA VAL A 123 -19.82 6.32 -8.13
C VAL A 123 -20.10 6.40 -9.63
N ARG A 124 -19.22 5.82 -10.47
CA ARG A 124 -19.40 5.83 -11.93
C ARG A 124 -20.65 5.07 -12.37
N LYS A 125 -20.94 3.92 -11.74
CA LYS A 125 -22.05 3.03 -12.11
C LYS A 125 -23.39 3.49 -11.51
N TYR A 126 -23.39 3.97 -10.28
CA TYR A 126 -24.61 4.07 -9.47
C TYR A 126 -24.87 5.43 -8.83
N LYS A 127 -24.01 6.44 -9.03
CA LYS A 127 -24.30 7.79 -8.50
C LYS A 127 -25.64 8.28 -9.01
N TRP A 128 -26.52 8.62 -8.07
CA TRP A 128 -27.82 9.18 -8.36
C TRP A 128 -28.14 10.27 -7.35
N ASN A 129 -28.62 11.42 -7.83
CA ASN A 129 -28.93 12.59 -7.01
C ASN A 129 -27.79 13.01 -6.03
N GLY A 130 -26.54 12.94 -6.51
CA GLY A 130 -25.35 13.27 -5.72
C GLY A 130 -24.97 12.25 -4.64
N LYS A 131 -25.71 11.14 -4.51
CA LYS A 131 -25.49 10.08 -3.53
C LYS A 131 -25.01 8.79 -4.19
N VAL A 132 -24.40 7.91 -3.41
CA VAL A 132 -23.95 6.59 -3.86
C VAL A 132 -24.05 5.58 -2.72
N GLY A 133 -24.66 4.42 -3.00
CA GLY A 133 -24.64 3.26 -2.11
C GLY A 133 -24.37 2.02 -2.94
N SER A 134 -23.47 1.16 -2.48
CA SER A 134 -23.13 -0.05 -3.21
C SER A 134 -22.48 -1.06 -2.29
N LYS A 135 -22.65 -2.34 -2.62
CA LYS A 135 -21.92 -3.43 -1.99
C LYS A 135 -21.46 -4.42 -3.05
N GLY A 136 -20.66 -5.37 -2.64
CA GLY A 136 -20.26 -6.47 -3.48
C GLY A 136 -19.37 -7.43 -2.75
N THR A 137 -18.71 -8.27 -3.53
CA THR A 137 -17.81 -9.30 -3.02
C THR A 137 -16.56 -9.34 -3.89
N MET A 138 -15.41 -9.50 -3.26
CA MET A 138 -14.12 -9.66 -3.96
C MET A 138 -13.25 -10.71 -3.26
N PRO A 139 -12.45 -11.49 -4.01
CA PRO A 139 -11.50 -12.42 -3.42
C PRO A 139 -10.27 -11.65 -2.91
N CYS A 140 -9.91 -11.76 -1.64
CA CYS A 140 -8.76 -11.07 -1.05
C CYS A 140 -7.72 -12.02 -0.48
N GLN A 141 -6.46 -11.62 -0.54
CA GLN A 141 -5.35 -12.33 0.08
C GLN A 141 -5.58 -12.49 1.59
N SER A 142 -5.37 -13.70 2.09
CA SER A 142 -5.46 -14.01 3.52
C SER A 142 -4.09 -14.20 4.17
N ASP A 143 -4.10 -14.35 5.50
CA ASP A 143 -2.92 -14.61 6.33
C ASP A 143 -3.35 -15.52 7.51
N PRO A 144 -2.56 -16.52 7.91
CA PRO A 144 -1.29 -16.99 7.33
C PRO A 144 -1.43 -17.80 6.03
N SER A 145 -2.65 -18.14 5.66
CA SER A 145 -2.92 -18.89 4.43
C SER A 145 -2.66 -18.03 3.20
N GLN A 146 -1.99 -18.56 2.16
CA GLN A 146 -1.86 -17.87 0.86
C GLN A 146 -3.08 -18.07 -0.05
N LEU A 147 -4.22 -18.46 0.53
CA LEU A 147 -5.48 -18.58 -0.20
C LEU A 147 -6.13 -17.20 -0.34
N ASN A 148 -6.87 -17.01 -1.43
CA ASN A 148 -7.81 -15.90 -1.51
C ASN A 148 -9.15 -16.32 -0.90
N ILE A 149 -9.70 -15.49 -0.01
CA ILE A 149 -11.02 -15.70 0.58
C ILE A 149 -12.01 -14.68 0.04
N MET A 150 -13.30 -15.01 0.04
CA MET A 150 -14.33 -14.05 -0.38
C MET A 150 -14.61 -13.07 0.75
N VAL A 151 -14.49 -11.78 0.43
CA VAL A 151 -14.75 -10.65 1.33
C VAL A 151 -15.95 -9.88 0.80
N ASP A 152 -16.95 -9.68 1.65
CA ASP A 152 -18.03 -8.74 1.38
C ASP A 152 -17.55 -7.32 1.70
N TRP A 153 -17.94 -6.35 0.89
CA TRP A 153 -17.67 -4.94 1.14
C TRP A 153 -18.92 -4.08 0.93
N GLY A 154 -18.93 -2.89 1.52
CA GLY A 154 -20.03 -1.94 1.35
C GLY A 154 -19.61 -0.47 1.51
N ILE A 155 -20.28 0.38 0.73
CA ILE A 155 -20.32 1.84 0.88
C ILE A 155 -21.67 2.20 1.49
N TYR A 156 -21.65 2.78 2.69
CA TYR A 156 -22.85 3.08 3.46
C TYR A 156 -22.74 4.45 4.16
N HIS A 157 -23.88 4.91 4.66
CA HIS A 157 -24.01 6.17 5.38
C HIS A 157 -23.69 5.96 6.86
N THR A 158 -22.94 6.88 7.44
CA THR A 158 -22.61 6.95 8.88
C THR A 158 -23.76 7.44 9.74
#